data_AF-A0A0F9J5B5-F1
#
_entry.id   AF-A0A0F9J5B5-F1
#
_cell.length_a   1.000
_cell.length_b   1.000
_cell.length_c   1.000
_cell.angle_alpha   90.00
_cell.angle_beta   90.00
_cell.angle_gamma   90.00
#
_symmetry.space_group_name_H-M   'P 1'
#
loop_
_entity.id
_entity.type
_entity.pdbx_description
1 polymer ?
#
loop_
_entity_poly.entity_id
_entity_poly.type
_entity_poly.pdbx_seq_one_letter_code
_entity_poly.pdbx_strand_id
1 'polypeptide(L)'
;MSVSLFIFLLLSASVFSQEEVVSDEAATQVANTDQAANVAEVAAADIEGDPVAGKQIFNQNCAACHALNRKMTGPALANVQTRLQDEQGLGKEWLYKWIKNSPGFIASGDAYANQIYNEFNQAAMTAFPTLTNEDIDNVLAYTAAPPKAPAQAADAAVAAGGSGGSGSGISNELILGALVLVFGLLVVMLFLVNNTLKRIAAANGIVVEREKAEKRMPIWKAFANNQFLVLVSVVLLLLGGAYFAYGWMMQIGVDQGYAPIQPIHYSHRIHAGENKIECKYCHSSARVSKHSGIPSLNVCMNCHKSIYQVSEETLTEGKQEYGVDYNKE
;
A
#
# COMPACT_ATOMS: atom_id res chain seq x y z
N MET A 1 17.33 51.64 -25.50
CA MET A 1 16.39 50.80 -24.73
C MET A 1 17.00 49.41 -24.64
N SER A 2 17.92 49.29 -23.70
CA SER A 2 18.62 48.07 -23.32
C SER A 2 18.50 48.01 -21.80
N VAL A 3 18.60 46.82 -21.22
CA VAL A 3 18.34 46.47 -19.80
C VAL A 3 16.91 45.95 -19.58
N SER A 4 16.73 44.65 -19.82
CA SER A 4 15.77 43.80 -19.07
C SER A 4 16.05 42.30 -19.28
N LEU A 5 17.33 41.95 -19.45
CA LEU A 5 17.81 40.57 -19.63
C LEU A 5 18.87 40.26 -18.56
N PHE A 6 18.52 40.39 -17.27
CA PHE A 6 19.47 40.15 -16.17
C PHE A 6 18.81 39.72 -14.84
N ILE A 7 17.65 39.04 -14.89
CA ILE A 7 16.97 38.51 -13.69
C ILE A 7 16.64 37.03 -13.91
N PHE A 8 17.66 36.20 -14.17
CA PHE A 8 17.47 34.74 -14.26
C PHE A 8 18.72 33.92 -13.87
N LEU A 9 19.63 34.44 -13.04
CA LEU A 9 20.93 33.80 -12.82
C LEU A 9 21.58 34.02 -11.43
N LEU A 10 20.80 34.06 -10.34
CA LEU A 10 21.37 34.21 -8.98
C LEU A 10 20.54 33.50 -7.89
N LEU A 11 20.36 32.18 -7.93
CA LEU A 11 19.90 31.40 -6.75
C LEU A 11 20.26 29.91 -6.82
N SER A 12 21.52 29.62 -7.17
CA SER A 12 22.11 28.28 -7.08
C SER A 12 23.48 28.39 -6.41
N ALA A 13 23.73 27.55 -5.39
CA ALA A 13 24.85 27.57 -4.44
C ALA A 13 24.66 28.63 -3.34
N SER A 14 24.71 28.33 -2.04
CA SER A 14 25.47 27.32 -1.31
C SER A 14 25.17 27.50 0.18
N VAL A 15 24.85 26.45 0.96
CA VAL A 15 25.30 26.27 2.36
C VAL A 15 25.23 24.77 2.70
N PHE A 16 26.40 24.15 2.85
CA PHE A 16 26.64 22.89 3.56
C PHE A 16 27.54 23.24 4.75
N SER A 17 27.39 22.49 5.84
CA SER A 17 28.26 22.41 7.02
C SER A 17 28.32 23.59 7.99
N GLN A 18 27.83 23.34 9.21
CA GLN A 18 28.63 23.62 10.41
C GLN A 18 28.40 22.50 11.43
N GLU A 19 29.49 21.81 11.71
CA GLU A 19 29.69 20.91 12.83
C GLU A 19 30.15 21.75 14.02
N GLU A 20 29.64 21.50 15.21
CA GLU A 20 30.26 21.99 16.43
C GLU A 20 30.40 20.83 17.43
N VAL A 21 31.66 20.63 17.79
CA VAL A 21 32.19 19.66 18.72
C VAL A 21 32.21 20.36 20.08
N VAL A 22 31.58 19.76 21.09
CA VAL A 22 31.90 20.09 22.49
C VAL A 22 32.22 18.79 23.21
N SER A 23 33.47 18.70 23.62
CA SER A 23 34.06 17.64 24.44
C SER A 23 34.03 17.99 25.92
N ASP A 24 34.31 16.95 26.71
CA ASP A 24 34.61 16.87 28.14
C ASP A 24 33.40 16.82 29.08
N GLU A 25 33.30 15.87 30.02
CA GLU A 25 34.38 15.32 30.83
C GLU A 25 34.07 13.89 31.32
N ALA A 26 35.13 13.10 31.46
CA ALA A 26 35.11 11.70 31.88
C ALA A 26 34.83 11.52 33.37
N ALA A 27 34.07 10.48 33.71
CA ALA A 27 34.18 9.79 34.99
C ALA A 27 34.16 8.27 34.74
N THR A 28 35.35 7.70 34.82
CA THR A 28 35.62 6.26 34.82
C THR A 28 35.03 5.62 36.08
N GLN A 29 34.23 4.56 35.94
CA GLN A 29 34.27 3.48 36.93
C GLN A 29 34.05 2.10 36.29
N VAL A 30 35.19 1.45 36.10
CA VAL A 30 35.52 0.04 36.43
C VAL A 30 34.55 -1.05 35.95
N ALA A 31 35.07 -1.81 34.98
CA ALA A 31 34.62 -3.15 34.63
C ALA A 31 34.55 -4.05 35.87
N ASN A 32 33.42 -4.74 36.03
CA ASN A 32 33.37 -6.01 36.74
C ASN A 32 32.66 -7.03 35.84
N THR A 33 33.47 -7.66 34.98
CA THR A 33 33.20 -8.98 34.44
C THR A 33 33.18 -9.92 35.63
N ASP A 34 32.01 -10.44 36.00
CA ASP A 34 31.78 -11.74 36.67
C ASP A 34 30.37 -11.76 37.29
N GLN A 35 29.36 -12.02 36.46
CA GLN A 35 28.14 -12.74 36.88
C GLN A 35 27.35 -13.21 35.66
N ALA A 36 28.03 -13.98 34.80
CA ALA A 36 27.38 -14.91 33.88
C ALA A 36 27.42 -16.32 34.50
N ALA A 37 26.82 -16.47 35.67
CA ALA A 37 26.51 -17.75 36.31
C ALA A 37 25.65 -17.44 37.54
N ASN A 38 24.40 -17.95 37.54
CA ASN A 38 23.39 -17.94 38.63
C ASN A 38 22.08 -17.22 38.31
N VAL A 39 21.42 -17.61 37.22
CA VAL A 39 19.95 -17.77 37.24
C VAL A 39 19.63 -19.09 36.54
N ALA A 40 20.04 -20.19 37.14
CA ALA A 40 19.67 -21.54 36.74
C ALA A 40 19.25 -22.32 37.99
N GLU A 41 18.33 -21.77 38.78
CA GLU A 41 17.56 -22.57 39.73
C GLU A 41 16.29 -21.83 40.14
N VAL A 42 15.22 -22.02 39.37
CA VAL A 42 13.85 -21.84 39.85
C VAL A 42 13.12 -23.10 39.45
N ALA A 43 12.57 -23.78 40.44
CA ALA A 43 12.07 -25.15 40.41
C ALA A 43 11.38 -25.56 39.09
N ALA A 44 12.02 -26.45 38.34
CA ALA A 44 11.40 -27.16 37.24
C ALA A 44 10.37 -28.13 37.80
N ALA A 45 9.10 -27.75 37.78
CA ALA A 45 8.00 -28.69 37.90
C ALA A 45 7.96 -29.54 36.62
N ASP A 46 8.67 -30.67 36.60
CA ASP A 46 8.58 -31.78 35.62
C ASP A 46 8.07 -31.37 34.22
N ILE A 47 8.77 -30.43 33.58
CA ILE A 47 8.51 -30.07 32.17
C ILE A 47 9.30 -31.07 31.33
N GLU A 48 8.71 -32.25 31.13
CA GLU A 48 9.21 -33.27 30.21
C GLU A 48 8.78 -32.93 28.77
N GLY A 49 9.67 -33.10 27.79
CA GLY A 49 9.36 -32.95 26.36
C GLY A 49 10.46 -32.27 25.53
N ASP A 50 10.40 -32.43 24.21
CA ASP A 50 11.24 -31.75 23.23
C ASP A 50 10.60 -30.41 22.78
N PRO A 51 11.17 -29.25 23.18
CA PRO A 51 10.64 -27.94 22.81
C PRO A 51 10.74 -27.66 21.30
N VAL A 52 11.61 -28.34 20.55
CA VAL A 52 11.73 -28.17 19.09
C VAL A 52 10.57 -28.87 18.39
N ALA A 53 10.28 -30.13 18.74
CA ALA A 53 9.09 -30.84 18.27
C ALA A 53 7.81 -30.12 18.68
N GLY A 54 7.76 -29.63 19.93
CA GLY A 54 6.65 -28.86 20.48
C GLY A 54 6.34 -27.59 19.70
N LYS A 55 7.38 -26.85 19.30
CA LYS A 55 7.23 -25.66 18.47
C LYS A 55 6.57 -25.97 17.13
N GLN A 56 6.90 -27.10 16.51
CA GLN A 56 6.30 -27.49 15.23
C GLN A 56 4.80 -27.78 15.40
N ILE A 57 4.43 -28.53 16.42
CA ILE A 57 3.04 -28.85 16.73
C ILE A 57 2.26 -27.58 17.09
N PHE A 58 2.84 -26.70 17.89
CA PHE A 58 2.26 -25.41 18.28
C PHE A 58 1.98 -24.53 17.05
N ASN A 59 2.96 -24.39 16.15
CA ASN A 59 2.80 -23.58 14.95
C ASN A 59 1.71 -24.12 14.01
N GLN A 60 1.53 -25.44 13.97
CA GLN A 60 0.52 -26.08 13.11
C GLN A 60 -0.89 -26.04 13.70
N ASN A 61 -1.02 -26.20 15.02
CA ASN A 61 -2.31 -26.49 15.65
C ASN A 61 -2.79 -25.41 16.63
N CYS A 62 -1.90 -24.58 17.17
CA CYS A 62 -2.20 -23.69 18.29
C CYS A 62 -1.98 -22.21 17.98
N ALA A 63 -0.99 -21.87 17.16
CA ALA A 63 -0.54 -20.50 16.89
C ALA A 63 -1.59 -19.61 16.21
N ALA A 64 -2.63 -20.19 15.60
CA ALA A 64 -3.74 -19.45 15.02
C ALA A 64 -4.61 -18.74 16.08
N CYS A 65 -4.65 -19.28 17.31
CA CYS A 65 -5.53 -18.79 18.37
C CYS A 65 -4.78 -18.39 19.65
N HIS A 66 -3.57 -18.93 19.86
CA HIS A 66 -2.78 -18.70 21.07
C HIS A 66 -1.45 -18.02 20.76
N ALA A 67 -1.05 -17.11 21.64
CA ALA A 67 0.31 -16.59 21.72
C ALA A 67 0.95 -17.02 23.04
N LEU A 68 2.29 -17.01 23.11
CA LEU A 68 2.99 -17.34 24.35
C LEU A 68 2.75 -16.26 25.41
N ASN A 69 2.99 -14.99 25.07
CA ASN A 69 3.09 -13.91 26.07
C ASN A 69 1.91 -12.92 26.06
N ARG A 70 0.82 -13.21 25.32
CA ARG A 70 -0.36 -12.31 25.25
C ARG A 70 -1.65 -13.08 25.02
N LYS A 71 -2.77 -12.48 25.44
CA LYS A 71 -4.12 -12.98 25.13
C LYS A 71 -4.46 -12.67 23.66
N MET A 72 -5.15 -13.59 22.98
CA MET A 72 -5.69 -13.40 21.62
C MET A 72 -7.09 -14.04 21.56
N THR A 73 -7.35 -14.97 20.65
CA THR A 73 -8.58 -15.77 20.63
C THR A 73 -8.64 -16.71 21.83
N GLY A 74 -7.47 -17.16 22.32
CA GLY A 74 -7.32 -17.89 23.57
C GLY A 74 -6.29 -17.22 24.52
N PRO A 75 -6.13 -17.77 25.74
CA PRO A 75 -5.20 -17.26 26.75
C PRO A 75 -3.73 -17.38 26.34
N ALA A 76 -2.89 -16.57 27.00
CA ALA A 76 -1.44 -16.64 26.91
C ALA A 76 -0.91 -17.97 27.47
N LEU A 77 -0.11 -18.69 26.68
CA LEU A 77 0.33 -20.05 26.99
C LEU A 77 1.74 -20.15 27.61
N ALA A 78 2.49 -19.06 27.71
CA ALA A 78 3.81 -19.09 28.36
C ALA A 78 3.72 -19.65 29.78
N ASN A 79 4.55 -20.66 30.06
CA ASN A 79 4.61 -21.38 31.33
C ASN A 79 3.24 -21.89 31.82
N VAL A 80 2.32 -22.24 30.91
CA VAL A 80 0.93 -22.58 31.27
C VAL A 80 0.83 -23.76 32.25
N GLN A 81 1.68 -24.78 32.12
CA GLN A 81 1.69 -25.93 33.04
C GLN A 81 1.98 -25.48 34.48
N THR A 82 3.07 -24.76 34.68
CA THR A 82 3.47 -24.23 35.99
C THR A 82 2.42 -23.26 36.52
N ARG A 83 1.93 -22.35 35.67
CA ARG A 83 0.96 -21.33 36.07
C ARG A 83 -0.36 -21.94 36.55
N LEU A 84 -0.88 -22.96 35.86
CA LEU A 84 -2.08 -23.67 36.30
C LEU A 84 -1.85 -24.50 37.57
N GLN A 85 -0.66 -25.09 37.72
CA GLN A 85 -0.30 -25.84 38.92
C GLN A 85 -0.24 -24.93 40.15
N ASP A 86 0.35 -23.74 40.01
CA ASP A 86 0.55 -22.78 41.10
C ASP A 86 -0.73 -22.01 41.44
N GLU A 87 -1.47 -21.55 40.43
CA GLU A 87 -2.65 -20.69 40.63
C GLU A 87 -3.93 -21.48 40.94
N GLN A 88 -4.08 -22.66 40.32
CA GLN A 88 -5.35 -23.42 40.35
C GLN A 88 -5.18 -24.84 40.93
N GLY A 89 -3.95 -25.27 41.25
CA GLY A 89 -3.68 -26.65 41.65
C GLY A 89 -3.90 -27.66 40.51
N LEU A 90 -3.98 -27.18 39.26
CA LEU A 90 -4.29 -28.00 38.08
C LEU A 90 -3.00 -28.42 37.39
N GLY A 91 -2.70 -29.71 37.46
CA GLY A 91 -1.50 -30.28 36.85
C GLY A 91 -1.67 -30.68 35.38
N LYS A 92 -0.61 -31.30 34.86
CA LYS A 92 -0.46 -31.79 33.48
C LYS A 92 -1.63 -32.66 32.99
N GLU A 93 -2.21 -33.48 33.87
CA GLU A 93 -3.38 -34.33 33.57
C GLU A 93 -4.64 -33.53 33.19
N TRP A 94 -4.84 -32.36 33.78
CA TRP A 94 -5.95 -31.48 33.41
C TRP A 94 -5.74 -30.94 31.99
N LEU A 95 -4.51 -30.53 31.68
CA LEU A 95 -4.13 -30.03 30.35
C LEU A 95 -4.31 -31.11 29.27
N TYR A 96 -3.99 -32.38 29.53
CA TYR A 96 -4.24 -33.46 28.59
C TYR A 96 -5.73 -33.58 28.23
N LYS A 97 -6.61 -33.56 29.23
CA LYS A 97 -8.06 -33.68 29.02
C LYS A 97 -8.60 -32.48 28.26
N TRP A 98 -8.16 -31.27 28.62
CA TRP A 98 -8.55 -30.03 27.97
C TRP A 98 -8.09 -29.98 26.50
N ILE A 99 -6.82 -30.26 26.21
CA ILE A 99 -6.27 -30.17 24.85
C ILE A 99 -6.88 -31.25 23.94
N LYS A 100 -7.09 -32.48 24.44
CA LYS A 100 -7.66 -33.56 23.64
C LYS A 100 -9.14 -33.37 23.35
N ASN A 101 -9.92 -32.82 24.29
CA ASN A 101 -11.36 -32.64 24.13
C ASN A 101 -11.93 -31.48 24.96
N SER A 102 -11.57 -30.24 24.62
CA SER A 102 -12.09 -29.04 25.28
C SER A 102 -13.63 -28.98 25.28
N PRO A 103 -14.36 -29.19 24.17
CA PRO A 103 -15.83 -29.13 24.16
C PRO A 103 -16.47 -30.16 25.11
N GLY A 104 -15.97 -31.40 25.11
CA GLY A 104 -16.46 -32.44 26.02
C GLY A 104 -16.13 -32.14 27.48
N PHE A 105 -14.98 -31.51 27.74
CA PHE A 105 -14.56 -31.18 29.09
C PHE A 105 -15.34 -29.99 29.67
N ILE A 106 -15.64 -28.98 28.86
CA ILE A 106 -16.60 -27.91 29.22
C ILE A 106 -17.98 -28.51 29.55
N ALA A 107 -18.48 -29.41 28.69
CA ALA A 107 -19.76 -30.08 28.88
C ALA A 107 -19.83 -30.98 30.12
N SER A 108 -18.68 -31.49 30.61
CA SER A 108 -18.63 -32.26 31.86
C SER A 108 -18.87 -31.42 33.12
N GLY A 109 -18.89 -30.10 33.01
CA GLY A 109 -19.12 -29.20 34.14
C GLY A 109 -17.87 -28.86 34.94
N ASP A 110 -16.67 -29.04 34.39
CA ASP A 110 -15.42 -28.63 35.04
C ASP A 110 -15.42 -27.11 35.29
N ALA A 111 -15.13 -26.70 36.52
CA ALA A 111 -15.31 -25.32 36.96
C ALA A 111 -14.35 -24.36 36.23
N TYR A 112 -13.08 -24.75 36.07
CA TYR A 112 -12.06 -23.91 35.46
C TYR A 112 -12.20 -23.87 33.93
N ALA A 113 -12.53 -25.01 33.31
CA ALA A 113 -12.90 -25.10 31.90
C ALA A 113 -14.03 -24.13 31.54
N ASN A 114 -15.11 -24.11 32.32
CA ASN A 114 -16.24 -23.21 32.12
C ASN A 114 -15.88 -21.75 32.39
N GLN A 115 -15.05 -21.47 33.39
CA GLN A 115 -14.57 -20.12 33.67
C GLN A 115 -13.79 -19.53 32.49
N ILE A 116 -12.79 -20.25 31.99
CA ILE A 116 -11.97 -19.80 30.85
C ILE A 116 -12.81 -19.69 29.58
N TYR A 117 -13.72 -20.63 29.34
CA TYR A 117 -14.62 -20.55 28.19
C TYR A 117 -15.47 -19.28 28.20
N ASN A 118 -16.00 -18.90 29.36
CA ASN A 118 -16.77 -17.66 29.51
C ASN A 118 -15.90 -16.40 29.41
N GLU A 119 -14.67 -16.42 29.93
CA GLU A 119 -13.73 -15.29 29.83
C GLU A 119 -13.37 -14.96 28.38
N PHE A 120 -13.26 -15.97 27.51
CA PHE A 120 -12.89 -15.81 26.10
C PHE A 120 -14.10 -15.79 25.16
N ASN A 121 -15.22 -15.18 25.59
CA ASN A 121 -16.43 -14.99 24.79
C ASN A 121 -16.99 -16.29 24.18
N GLN A 122 -16.87 -17.41 24.90
CA GLN A 122 -17.34 -18.71 24.45
C GLN A 122 -16.71 -19.15 23.11
N ALA A 123 -15.50 -18.66 22.81
CA ALA A 123 -14.74 -19.07 21.65
C ALA A 123 -14.46 -20.57 21.69
N ALA A 124 -14.87 -21.28 20.63
CA ALA A 124 -14.69 -22.72 20.56
C ALA A 124 -13.22 -23.08 20.32
N MET A 125 -12.63 -23.83 21.26
CA MET A 125 -11.33 -24.48 21.05
C MET A 125 -11.53 -25.83 20.37
N THR A 126 -10.84 -26.03 19.25
CA THR A 126 -10.86 -27.31 18.51
C THR A 126 -10.34 -28.43 19.39
N ALA A 127 -10.98 -29.61 19.33
CA ALA A 127 -10.50 -30.81 20.00
C ALA A 127 -9.34 -31.45 19.22
N PHE A 128 -8.31 -31.88 19.92
CA PHE A 128 -7.14 -32.55 19.33
C PHE A 128 -7.01 -34.01 19.82
N PRO A 129 -7.98 -34.90 19.51
CA PRO A 129 -7.96 -36.28 20.01
C PRO A 129 -6.82 -37.13 19.43
N THR A 130 -6.21 -36.67 18.33
CA THR A 130 -5.09 -37.35 17.66
C THR A 130 -3.73 -37.05 18.30
N LEU A 131 -3.62 -36.02 19.14
CA LEU A 131 -2.36 -35.72 19.83
C LEU A 131 -2.16 -36.70 20.99
N THR A 132 -0.98 -37.31 21.04
CA THR A 132 -0.57 -38.17 22.15
C THR A 132 -0.22 -37.32 23.38
N ASN A 133 -0.03 -37.96 24.54
CA ASN A 133 0.46 -37.22 25.71
C ASN A 133 1.87 -36.66 25.45
N GLU A 134 2.73 -37.44 24.79
CA GLU A 134 4.07 -36.99 24.41
C GLU A 134 4.05 -35.77 23.47
N ASP A 135 3.11 -35.72 22.51
CA ASP A 135 2.94 -34.53 21.67
C ASP A 135 2.55 -33.29 22.48
N ILE A 136 1.68 -33.45 23.47
CA ILE A 136 1.26 -32.37 24.36
C ILE A 136 2.42 -31.94 25.26
N ASP A 137 3.22 -32.89 25.75
CA ASP A 137 4.41 -32.67 26.57
C ASP A 137 5.44 -31.81 25.84
N ASN A 138 5.71 -32.16 24.58
CA ASN A 138 6.55 -31.39 23.69
C ASN A 138 6.03 -29.94 23.55
N VAL A 139 4.72 -29.75 23.34
CA VAL A 139 4.10 -28.41 23.27
C VAL A 139 4.25 -27.66 24.60
N LEU A 140 4.02 -28.29 25.74
CA LEU A 140 4.17 -27.67 27.06
C LEU A 140 5.63 -27.27 27.32
N ALA A 141 6.60 -28.12 26.94
CA ALA A 141 8.02 -27.80 26.97
C ALA A 141 8.37 -26.59 26.10
N TYR A 142 7.78 -26.47 24.90
CA TYR A 142 7.93 -25.27 24.08
C TYR A 142 7.36 -24.02 24.76
N THR A 143 6.21 -24.12 25.42
CA THR A 143 5.60 -22.98 26.11
C THR A 143 6.37 -22.54 27.36
N ALA A 144 7.17 -23.43 27.95
CA ALA A 144 8.02 -23.14 29.09
C ALA A 144 9.40 -22.55 28.70
N ALA A 145 9.78 -22.65 27.42
CA ALA A 145 11.05 -22.12 26.96
C ALA A 145 11.06 -20.57 27.01
N PRO A 146 12.14 -19.94 27.52
CA PRO A 146 12.24 -18.49 27.58
C PRO A 146 12.13 -17.87 26.17
N PRO A 147 11.43 -16.74 26.01
CA PRO A 147 11.21 -16.12 24.71
C PRO A 147 12.55 -15.81 24.04
N LYS A 148 12.75 -16.36 22.84
CA LYS A 148 13.95 -16.07 22.05
C LYS A 148 13.86 -14.63 21.55
N ALA A 149 14.86 -13.81 21.90
CA ALA A 149 14.99 -12.44 21.39
C ALA A 149 14.91 -12.44 19.84
N PRO A 150 14.24 -11.44 19.24
CA PRO A 150 14.07 -11.37 17.79
C PRO A 150 15.44 -11.27 17.11
N ALA A 151 15.71 -12.19 16.18
CA ALA A 151 16.89 -12.15 15.34
C ALA A 151 16.76 -11.00 14.33
N GLN A 152 17.76 -10.11 14.31
CA GLN A 152 17.90 -9.05 13.33
C GLN A 152 17.94 -9.64 11.92
N ALA A 153 17.08 -9.13 11.03
CA ALA A 153 17.06 -9.51 9.62
C ALA A 153 18.31 -8.96 8.93
N ALA A 154 19.06 -9.84 8.28
CA ALA A 154 20.16 -9.45 7.41
C ALA A 154 19.61 -8.79 6.13
N ASP A 155 20.19 -7.64 5.77
CA ASP A 155 19.92 -6.90 4.54
C ASP A 155 20.12 -7.77 3.30
N ALA A 156 19.04 -7.97 2.54
CA ALA A 156 19.13 -8.42 1.16
C ALA A 156 18.97 -7.21 0.24
N ALA A 157 20.10 -6.75 -0.30
CA ALA A 157 20.14 -5.73 -1.34
C ALA A 157 19.32 -6.19 -2.57
N VAL A 158 18.22 -5.50 -2.84
CA VAL A 158 17.44 -5.67 -4.06
C VAL A 158 18.08 -4.83 -5.17
N ALA A 159 18.64 -5.52 -6.16
CA ALA A 159 19.12 -4.93 -7.39
C ALA A 159 17.97 -4.22 -8.13
N ALA A 160 18.20 -2.96 -8.49
CA ALA A 160 17.32 -2.18 -9.35
C ALA A 160 17.27 -2.79 -10.76
N GLY A 161 16.14 -3.41 -11.11
CA GLY A 161 15.78 -3.80 -12.47
C GLY A 161 14.94 -2.71 -13.12
N GLY A 162 15.56 -1.97 -14.04
CA GLY A 162 14.98 -0.83 -14.73
C GLY A 162 13.72 -1.14 -15.56
N SER A 163 12.79 -0.19 -15.52
CA SER A 163 11.65 -0.07 -16.42
C SER A 163 12.10 0.39 -17.81
N GLY A 164 11.75 -0.37 -18.85
CA GLY A 164 11.88 0.09 -20.23
C GLY A 164 11.47 -0.98 -21.22
N GLY A 165 10.25 -0.88 -21.76
CA GLY A 165 9.78 -1.86 -22.75
C GLY A 165 8.38 -1.59 -23.28
N SER A 166 8.11 -0.38 -23.78
CA SER A 166 6.94 -0.15 -24.63
C SER A 166 7.20 -0.73 -26.02
N GLY A 167 6.70 -1.94 -26.26
CA GLY A 167 6.77 -2.63 -27.54
C GLY A 167 5.71 -2.16 -28.53
N SER A 168 6.18 -1.52 -29.60
CA SER A 168 5.69 -1.59 -30.98
C SER A 168 4.22 -1.23 -31.26
N GLY A 169 3.90 0.05 -31.18
CA GLY A 169 2.90 0.69 -32.05
C GLY A 169 3.58 1.81 -32.82
N ILE A 170 3.37 1.87 -34.14
CA ILE A 170 3.81 3.00 -34.97
C ILE A 170 3.37 4.29 -34.28
N SER A 171 4.31 5.18 -33.96
CA SER A 171 4.00 6.40 -33.22
C SER A 171 3.04 7.28 -34.02
N ASN A 172 2.04 7.85 -33.35
CA ASN A 172 1.06 8.75 -34.00
C ASN A 172 1.76 9.92 -34.73
N GLU A 173 2.93 10.35 -34.24
CA GLU A 173 3.80 11.35 -34.90
C GLU A 173 4.30 10.89 -36.29
N LEU A 174 4.67 9.61 -36.43
CA LEU A 174 5.10 9.06 -37.72
C LEU A 174 3.93 8.97 -38.71
N ILE A 175 2.73 8.62 -38.23
CA ILE A 175 1.52 8.57 -39.04
C ILE A 175 1.11 9.97 -39.51
N LEU A 176 1.13 10.96 -38.62
CA LEU A 176 0.81 12.35 -38.94
C LEU A 176 1.82 12.95 -39.93
N GLY A 177 3.12 12.68 -39.74
CA GLY A 177 4.17 13.11 -40.67
C GLY A 177 3.98 12.54 -42.08
N ALA A 178 3.63 11.26 -42.19
CA ALA A 178 3.35 10.62 -43.48
C ALA A 178 2.13 11.23 -44.19
N LEU A 179 1.04 11.52 -43.46
CA LEU A 179 -0.16 12.13 -44.03
C LEU A 179 0.10 13.53 -44.58
N VAL A 180 0.83 14.38 -43.83
CA VAL A 180 1.17 15.74 -44.29
C VAL A 180 1.98 15.70 -45.58
N LEU A 181 2.93 14.76 -45.68
CA LEU A 181 3.74 14.59 -46.89
C LEU A 181 2.88 14.20 -48.10
N VAL A 182 1.97 13.24 -47.94
CA VAL A 182 1.07 12.81 -49.01
C VAL A 182 0.14 13.95 -49.45
N PHE A 183 -0.47 14.68 -48.52
CA PHE A 183 -1.33 15.82 -48.87
C PHE A 183 -0.55 16.94 -49.55
N GLY A 184 0.68 17.23 -49.10
CA GLY A 184 1.55 18.21 -49.76
C GLY A 184 1.85 17.83 -51.21
N LEU A 185 2.16 16.57 -51.47
CA LEU A 185 2.43 16.05 -52.81
C LEU A 185 1.19 16.16 -53.72
N LEU A 186 0.00 15.83 -53.21
CA LEU A 186 -1.26 15.98 -53.93
C LEU A 186 -1.56 17.45 -54.28
N VAL A 187 -1.32 18.39 -53.37
CA VAL A 187 -1.51 19.83 -53.63
C VAL A 187 -0.56 20.32 -54.74
N VAL A 188 0.71 19.91 -54.69
CA VAL A 188 1.69 20.25 -55.73
C VAL A 188 1.28 19.66 -57.08
N MET A 189 0.89 18.39 -57.12
CA MET A 189 0.39 17.74 -58.33
C MET A 189 -0.82 18.48 -58.90
N LEU A 190 -1.80 18.82 -58.07
CA LEU A 190 -3.01 19.52 -58.50
C LEU A 190 -2.70 20.92 -59.05
N PHE A 191 -1.73 21.61 -58.45
CA PHE A 191 -1.25 22.89 -58.96
C PHE A 191 -0.54 22.74 -60.31
N LEU A 192 0.34 21.75 -60.46
CA LEU A 192 1.03 21.47 -61.73
C LEU A 192 0.05 21.08 -62.83
N VAL A 193 -0.92 20.22 -62.54
CA VAL A 193 -1.98 19.82 -63.49
C VAL A 193 -2.82 21.03 -63.88
N ASN A 194 -3.30 21.83 -62.92
CA ASN A 194 -4.10 23.02 -63.22
C ASN A 194 -3.30 24.05 -64.04
N ASN A 195 -2.01 24.24 -63.75
CA ASN A 195 -1.15 25.12 -64.50
C ASN A 195 -0.88 24.59 -65.93
N THR A 196 -0.72 23.28 -66.07
CA THR A 196 -0.52 22.62 -67.37
C THR A 196 -1.78 22.70 -68.22
N LEU A 197 -2.95 22.42 -67.65
CA LEU A 197 -4.25 22.57 -68.31
C LEU A 197 -4.48 24.02 -68.78
N LYS A 198 -4.10 25.02 -67.98
CA LYS A 198 -4.16 26.44 -68.39
C LYS A 198 -3.22 26.76 -69.54
N ARG A 199 -1.99 26.23 -69.53
CA ARG A 199 -1.01 26.41 -70.61
C ARG A 199 -1.48 25.77 -71.91
N ILE A 200 -2.04 24.57 -71.84
CA ILE A 200 -2.61 23.86 -73.00
C ILE A 200 -3.87 24.56 -73.52
N ALA A 201 -4.76 25.02 -72.64
CA ALA A 201 -5.94 25.80 -73.03
C ALA A 201 -5.57 27.10 -73.75
N ALA A 202 -4.54 27.81 -73.26
CA ALA A 202 -4.02 29.02 -73.91
C ALA A 202 -3.37 28.73 -75.28
N ALA A 203 -2.62 27.63 -75.39
CA ALA A 203 -1.97 27.22 -76.65
C ALA A 203 -2.98 26.77 -77.73
N ASN A 204 -4.14 26.24 -77.33
CA ASN A 204 -5.19 25.77 -78.24
C ASN A 204 -6.23 26.85 -78.58
N GLY A 205 -5.98 28.13 -78.27
CA GLY A 205 -6.87 29.23 -78.62
C GLY A 205 -8.20 29.26 -77.87
N ILE A 206 -8.33 28.48 -76.79
CA ILE A 206 -9.51 28.49 -75.93
C ILE A 206 -9.36 29.67 -74.98
N VAL A 207 -9.90 30.82 -75.39
CA VAL A 207 -10.05 31.98 -74.51
C VAL A 207 -11.04 31.57 -73.41
N VAL A 208 -10.52 31.25 -72.23
CA VAL A 208 -11.37 31.09 -71.04
C VAL A 208 -11.92 32.47 -70.72
N GLU A 209 -13.09 32.80 -71.26
CA GLU A 209 -13.78 34.06 -70.97
C GLU A 209 -13.96 34.18 -69.46
N ARG A 210 -13.08 34.98 -68.84
CA ARG A 210 -13.27 35.51 -67.49
C ARG A 210 -14.02 36.84 -67.52
N GLU A 211 -14.57 37.23 -68.67
CA GLU A 211 -15.37 38.45 -68.85
C GLU A 211 -16.86 38.19 -68.63
N LYS A 212 -17.14 37.65 -67.45
CA LYS A 212 -18.37 37.83 -66.64
C LYS A 212 -18.20 36.91 -65.43
N ALA A 213 -17.09 37.08 -64.73
CA ALA A 213 -17.04 36.67 -63.34
C ALA A 213 -18.00 37.60 -62.58
N GLU A 214 -19.31 37.34 -62.70
CA GLU A 214 -20.33 37.93 -61.86
C GLU A 214 -19.78 37.92 -60.44
N LYS A 215 -19.75 39.12 -59.85
CA LYS A 215 -19.15 39.47 -58.58
C LYS A 215 -19.35 38.29 -57.61
N ARG A 216 -18.33 37.43 -57.49
CA ARG A 216 -18.45 36.19 -56.70
C ARG A 216 -18.94 36.61 -55.32
N MET A 217 -20.06 36.04 -54.88
CA MET A 217 -20.63 36.45 -53.60
C MET A 217 -19.54 36.31 -52.54
N PRO A 218 -19.32 37.31 -51.67
CA PRO A 218 -18.32 37.21 -50.62
C PRO A 218 -18.61 35.95 -49.79
N ILE A 219 -17.56 35.21 -49.43
CA ILE A 219 -17.65 33.86 -48.86
C ILE A 219 -18.59 33.81 -47.65
N TRP A 220 -18.58 34.85 -46.81
CA TRP A 220 -19.48 35.01 -45.67
C TRP A 220 -20.97 35.05 -46.04
N LYS A 221 -21.31 35.70 -47.17
CA LYS A 221 -22.68 35.81 -47.66
C LYS A 221 -23.13 34.50 -48.31
N ALA A 222 -22.23 33.81 -49.02
CA ALA A 222 -22.47 32.47 -49.54
C ALA A 222 -22.66 31.44 -48.42
N PHE A 223 -21.90 31.57 -47.32
CA PHE A 223 -22.05 30.75 -46.12
C PHE A 223 -23.37 31.02 -45.40
N ALA A 224 -23.69 32.29 -45.11
CA ALA A 224 -24.92 32.66 -44.42
C ALA A 224 -26.20 32.31 -45.20
N ASN A 225 -26.16 32.37 -46.54
CA ASN A 225 -27.28 31.96 -47.39
C ASN A 225 -27.44 30.43 -47.46
N ASN A 226 -26.40 29.64 -47.14
CA ASN A 226 -26.47 28.20 -47.15
C ASN A 226 -26.87 27.66 -45.77
N GLN A 227 -28.17 27.45 -45.59
CA GLN A 227 -28.77 27.02 -44.34
C GLN A 227 -28.17 25.72 -43.78
N PHE A 228 -27.72 24.80 -44.64
CA PHE A 228 -27.06 23.57 -44.22
C PHE A 228 -25.67 23.83 -43.62
N LEU A 229 -24.85 24.69 -44.24
CA LEU A 229 -23.52 25.03 -43.72
C LEU A 229 -23.61 25.81 -42.40
N VAL A 230 -24.60 26.70 -42.27
CA VAL A 230 -24.88 27.39 -41.00
C VAL A 230 -25.28 26.40 -39.92
N LEU A 231 -26.16 25.44 -40.21
CA LEU A 231 -26.58 24.44 -39.23
C LEU A 231 -25.42 23.54 -38.78
N VAL A 232 -24.61 23.02 -39.72
CA VAL A 232 -23.46 22.17 -39.39
C VAL A 232 -22.42 22.91 -38.56
N SER A 233 -22.12 24.17 -38.91
CA SER A 233 -21.17 24.98 -38.15
C SER A 233 -21.67 25.34 -36.75
N VAL A 234 -22.95 25.64 -36.58
CA VAL A 234 -23.56 25.88 -35.25
C VAL A 234 -23.50 24.62 -34.39
N VAL A 235 -23.84 23.46 -34.96
CA VAL A 235 -23.76 22.17 -34.26
C VAL A 235 -22.32 21.87 -33.84
N LEU A 236 -21.35 22.06 -34.75
CA LEU A 236 -19.93 21.88 -34.43
C LEU A 236 -19.45 22.84 -33.33
N LEU A 237 -19.88 24.10 -33.37
CA LEU A 237 -19.49 25.10 -32.37
C LEU A 237 -20.11 24.79 -31.01
N LEU A 238 -21.37 24.35 -30.96
CA LEU A 238 -22.01 23.90 -29.73
C LEU A 238 -21.35 22.66 -29.14
N LEU A 239 -21.08 21.64 -29.96
CA LEU A 239 -20.43 20.40 -29.50
C LEU A 239 -18.98 20.66 -29.08
N GLY A 240 -18.23 21.45 -29.86
CA GLY A 240 -16.86 21.85 -29.52
C GLY A 240 -16.85 22.67 -28.23
N GLY A 241 -17.72 23.67 -28.11
CA GLY A 241 -17.87 24.48 -26.90
C GLY A 241 -18.21 23.63 -25.68
N ALA A 242 -19.17 22.69 -25.80
CA ALA A 242 -19.53 21.77 -24.74
C ALA A 242 -18.35 20.86 -24.33
N TYR A 243 -17.59 20.35 -25.31
CA TYR A 243 -16.40 19.53 -25.06
C TYR A 243 -15.32 20.29 -24.28
N PHE A 244 -14.98 21.52 -24.70
CA PHE A 244 -13.99 22.34 -24.00
C PHE A 244 -14.50 22.80 -22.62
N ALA A 245 -15.77 23.17 -22.50
CA ALA A 245 -16.38 23.55 -21.22
C ALA A 245 -16.39 22.36 -20.23
N TYR A 246 -16.72 21.15 -20.70
CA TYR A 246 -16.62 19.93 -19.90
C TYR A 246 -15.18 19.66 -19.47
N GLY A 247 -14.22 19.74 -20.40
CA GLY A 247 -12.80 19.57 -20.10
C GLY A 247 -12.29 20.55 -19.04
N TRP A 248 -12.71 21.82 -19.12
CA TRP A 248 -12.41 22.86 -18.12
C TRP A 248 -13.05 22.54 -16.76
N MET A 249 -14.32 22.14 -16.73
CA MET A 249 -15.01 21.80 -15.49
C MET A 249 -14.40 20.59 -14.78
N MET A 250 -13.90 19.61 -15.53
CA MET A 250 -13.20 18.43 -15.02
C MET A 250 -11.81 18.72 -14.41
N GLN A 251 -11.35 19.98 -14.45
CA GLN A 251 -10.15 20.45 -13.75
C GLN A 251 -10.42 20.90 -12.31
N ILE A 252 -11.69 21.06 -11.91
CA ILE A 252 -12.05 21.50 -10.56
C ILE A 252 -11.72 20.37 -9.58
N GLY A 253 -10.54 20.45 -8.96
CA GLY A 253 -10.03 19.50 -7.98
C GLY A 253 -10.57 19.79 -6.59
N VAL A 254 -11.83 19.41 -6.34
CA VAL A 254 -12.55 19.68 -5.08
C VAL A 254 -11.86 19.08 -3.84
N ASP A 255 -10.94 18.14 -4.02
CA ASP A 255 -10.24 17.42 -2.94
C ASP A 255 -8.75 17.78 -2.77
N GLN A 256 -8.26 18.83 -3.45
CA GLN A 256 -6.85 19.24 -3.30
C GLN A 256 -6.59 19.77 -1.88
N GLY A 257 -5.80 19.04 -1.10
CA GLY A 257 -5.47 19.40 0.28
C GLY A 257 -6.53 18.98 1.32
N TYR A 258 -7.53 18.19 0.94
CA TYR A 258 -8.51 17.66 1.88
C TYR A 258 -7.87 16.57 2.78
N ALA A 259 -7.57 16.95 4.02
CA ALA A 259 -7.02 16.07 5.05
C ALA A 259 -7.93 16.11 6.30
N PRO A 260 -9.01 15.32 6.32
CA PRO A 260 -9.89 15.25 7.49
C PRO A 260 -9.14 14.64 8.67
N ILE A 261 -9.45 15.11 9.89
CA ILE A 261 -8.95 14.47 11.10
C ILE A 261 -9.42 13.01 11.12
N GLN A 262 -8.48 12.07 11.18
CA GLN A 262 -8.83 10.65 11.27
C GLN A 262 -9.10 10.30 12.74
N PRO A 263 -10.25 9.68 13.06
CA PRO A 263 -10.55 9.26 14.44
C PRO A 263 -9.56 8.23 15.02
N ILE A 264 -8.84 7.52 14.14
CA ILE A 264 -7.81 6.54 14.46
C ILE A 264 -6.52 6.97 13.76
N HIS A 265 -5.37 6.94 14.43
CA HIS A 265 -4.11 7.28 13.77
C HIS A 265 -3.67 6.08 12.93
N TYR A 266 -3.32 6.37 11.68
CA TYR A 266 -2.83 5.35 10.75
C TYR A 266 -1.39 5.66 10.33
N SER A 267 -0.48 4.72 10.62
CA SER A 267 0.92 4.80 10.18
C SER A 267 1.14 3.98 8.91
N HIS A 268 1.43 4.67 7.79
CA HIS A 268 1.85 4.01 6.55
C HIS A 268 3.15 3.20 6.72
N ARG A 269 4.04 3.61 7.63
CA ARG A 269 5.30 2.91 7.93
C ARG A 269 5.04 1.52 8.47
N ILE A 270 4.18 1.39 9.47
CA ILE A 270 3.87 0.09 10.09
C ILE A 270 3.14 -0.81 9.09
N HIS A 271 2.16 -0.28 8.37
CA HIS A 271 1.31 -1.09 7.49
C HIS A 271 2.00 -1.47 6.18
N ALA A 272 2.44 -0.48 5.39
CA ALA A 272 3.05 -0.73 4.08
C ALA A 272 4.57 -0.98 4.16
N GLY A 273 5.24 -0.39 5.15
CA GLY A 273 6.69 -0.50 5.33
C GLY A 273 7.11 -1.80 6.00
N GLU A 274 6.73 -2.02 7.26
CA GLU A 274 7.13 -3.19 8.05
C GLU A 274 6.31 -4.43 7.70
N ASN A 275 4.98 -4.31 7.73
CA ASN A 275 4.08 -5.43 7.46
C ASN A 275 3.87 -5.72 5.98
N LYS A 276 4.46 -4.91 5.08
CA LYS A 276 4.40 -5.07 3.61
C LYS A 276 2.97 -5.20 3.06
N ILE A 277 1.99 -4.55 3.69
CA ILE A 277 0.61 -4.51 3.19
C ILE A 277 0.59 -3.68 1.90
N GLU A 278 0.01 -4.26 0.86
CA GLU A 278 -0.01 -3.65 -0.45
C GLU A 278 -0.92 -2.41 -0.49
N CYS A 279 -0.46 -1.34 -1.15
CA CYS A 279 -1.13 -0.04 -1.13
C CYS A 279 -2.59 -0.10 -1.62
N LYS A 280 -2.92 -0.92 -2.63
CA LYS A 280 -4.29 -1.03 -3.18
C LYS A 280 -5.24 -1.81 -2.28
N TYR A 281 -4.74 -2.48 -1.25
CA TYR A 281 -5.61 -3.07 -0.23
C TYR A 281 -6.45 -1.97 0.44
N CYS A 282 -5.81 -0.83 0.76
CA CYS A 282 -6.47 0.36 1.30
C CYS A 282 -6.95 1.31 0.19
N HIS A 283 -6.16 1.47 -0.87
CA HIS A 283 -6.41 2.40 -1.97
C HIS A 283 -6.93 1.69 -3.24
N SER A 284 -8.10 1.07 -3.13
CA SER A 284 -8.67 0.25 -4.20
C SER A 284 -8.85 0.99 -5.53
N SER A 285 -9.07 2.30 -5.48
CA SER A 285 -9.30 3.13 -6.67
C SER A 285 -8.03 3.71 -7.30
N ALA A 286 -6.85 3.49 -6.70
CA ALA A 286 -5.58 4.07 -7.16
C ALA A 286 -5.20 3.75 -8.61
N ARG A 287 -5.74 2.66 -9.19
CA ARG A 287 -5.47 2.28 -10.59
C ARG A 287 -6.44 2.85 -11.61
N VAL A 288 -7.64 3.25 -11.18
CA VAL A 288 -8.78 3.54 -12.08
C VAL A 288 -9.33 4.95 -11.89
N SER A 289 -8.86 5.67 -10.88
CA SER A 289 -9.31 7.00 -10.51
C SER A 289 -8.14 7.98 -10.46
N LYS A 290 -8.44 9.28 -10.58
CA LYS A 290 -7.47 10.36 -10.33
C LYS A 290 -7.07 10.46 -8.85
N HIS A 291 -7.82 9.83 -7.96
CA HIS A 291 -7.61 9.84 -6.52
C HIS A 291 -7.65 8.40 -6.00
N SER A 292 -6.76 8.08 -5.06
CA SER A 292 -6.63 6.74 -4.49
C SER A 292 -7.82 6.33 -3.61
N GLY A 293 -8.61 7.29 -3.13
CA GLY A 293 -9.70 7.10 -2.18
C GLY A 293 -9.19 6.74 -0.78
N ILE A 294 -9.98 6.98 0.26
CA ILE A 294 -9.67 6.56 1.63
C ILE A 294 -10.57 5.36 1.96
N PRO A 295 -10.03 4.24 2.48
CA PRO A 295 -10.84 3.06 2.79
C PRO A 295 -11.83 3.34 3.93
N SER A 296 -12.90 2.56 3.98
CA SER A 296 -13.77 2.52 5.16
C SER A 296 -13.07 1.84 6.35
N LEU A 297 -13.48 2.17 7.57
CA LEU A 297 -12.96 1.57 8.81
C LEU A 297 -13.04 0.03 8.83
N ASN A 298 -13.97 -0.57 8.10
CA ASN A 298 -14.09 -2.03 7.99
C ASN A 298 -12.85 -2.70 7.40
N VAL A 299 -12.10 -2.02 6.53
CA VAL A 299 -10.85 -2.56 5.95
C VAL A 299 -9.79 -2.72 7.05
N CYS A 300 -9.70 -1.74 7.96
CA CYS A 300 -8.81 -1.79 9.12
C CYS A 300 -9.22 -2.94 10.06
N MET A 301 -10.52 -3.08 10.33
CA MET A 301 -11.03 -4.09 11.25
C MET A 301 -10.86 -5.53 10.78
N ASN A 302 -10.56 -5.78 9.50
CA ASN A 302 -10.22 -7.14 9.02
C ASN A 302 -8.98 -7.71 9.70
N CYS A 303 -8.05 -6.86 10.12
CA CYS A 303 -6.83 -7.25 10.82
C CYS A 303 -6.86 -6.86 12.29
N HIS A 304 -7.34 -5.64 12.62
CA HIS A 304 -7.37 -5.14 13.99
C HIS A 304 -8.28 -5.94 14.95
N LYS A 305 -9.22 -6.74 14.43
CA LYS A 305 -9.96 -7.71 15.26
C LYS A 305 -9.07 -8.81 15.86
N SER A 306 -7.91 -9.06 15.26
CA SER A 306 -6.97 -10.11 15.69
C SER A 306 -5.62 -9.55 16.15
N ILE A 307 -5.37 -8.26 15.94
CA ILE A 307 -4.12 -7.57 16.26
C ILE A 307 -4.42 -6.46 17.28
N TYR A 308 -4.25 -6.79 18.56
CA TYR A 308 -4.58 -5.92 19.71
C TYR A 308 -3.46 -4.97 20.13
N GLN A 309 -2.21 -5.26 19.75
CA GLN A 309 -1.04 -4.46 20.12
C GLN A 309 0.00 -4.51 19.01
N VAL A 310 0.69 -3.38 18.81
CA VAL A 310 1.89 -3.30 17.96
C VAL A 310 3.07 -4.03 18.62
N SER A 311 4.13 -4.27 17.85
CA SER A 311 5.35 -4.88 18.39
C SER A 311 5.97 -3.99 19.48
N GLU A 312 6.73 -4.57 20.41
CA GLU A 312 7.33 -3.82 21.51
C GLU A 312 8.36 -2.79 21.02
N GLU A 313 9.05 -3.11 19.93
CA GLU A 313 9.94 -2.19 19.21
C GLU A 313 9.15 -0.99 18.63
N THR A 314 8.10 -1.27 17.86
CA THR A 314 7.23 -0.25 17.27
C THR A 314 6.55 0.61 18.34
N LEU A 315 6.16 0.02 19.47
CA LEU A 315 5.57 0.74 20.61
C LEU A 315 6.57 1.69 21.27
N THR A 316 7.81 1.22 21.45
CA THR A 316 8.88 1.99 22.08
C THR A 316 9.26 3.18 21.20
N GLU A 317 9.46 2.95 19.91
CA GLU A 317 9.72 3.99 18.93
C GLU A 317 8.58 5.01 18.87
N GLY A 318 7.32 4.54 18.83
CA GLY A 318 6.13 5.39 18.89
C GLY A 318 6.16 6.35 20.08
N LYS A 319 6.45 5.82 21.27
CA LYS A 319 6.50 6.60 22.52
C LYS A 319 7.69 7.55 22.61
N GLN A 320 8.87 7.10 22.17
CA GLN A 320 10.13 7.84 22.35
C GLN A 320 10.35 8.88 21.26
N GLU A 321 10.10 8.53 20.00
CA GLU A 321 10.39 9.38 18.85
C GLU A 321 9.18 10.25 18.46
N TYR A 322 7.98 9.68 18.53
CA TYR A 322 6.76 10.36 18.07
C TYR A 322 5.83 10.81 19.21
N GLY A 323 6.10 10.39 20.46
CA GLY A 323 5.25 10.69 21.62
C GLY A 323 3.86 10.04 21.57
N VAL A 324 3.66 9.02 20.73
CA VAL A 324 2.37 8.35 20.50
C VAL A 324 2.40 6.93 21.05
N ASP A 325 1.41 6.59 21.88
CA ASP A 325 1.19 5.22 22.34
C ASP A 325 0.22 4.51 21.39
N TYR A 326 0.75 3.80 20.39
CA TYR A 326 -0.04 3.11 19.37
C TYR A 326 -1.00 2.04 19.92
N ASN A 327 -0.85 1.62 21.18
CA ASN A 327 -1.75 0.65 21.82
C ASN A 327 -2.84 1.31 22.68
N LYS A 328 -2.81 2.64 22.85
CA LYS A 328 -3.81 3.40 23.61
C LYS A 328 -4.99 3.86 22.75
N GLU A 329 -4.89 3.73 21.44
CA GLU A 329 -5.94 4.03 20.46
C GLU A 329 -6.96 2.88 20.34
#